data_AF-A0A443RVG6-F1
#
_entry.id   AF-A0A443RVG6-F1
#
_cell.length_a   1.000
_cell.length_b   1.000
_cell.length_c   1.000
_cell.angle_alpha   90.00
_cell.angle_beta   90.00
_cell.angle_gamma   90.00
#
_symmetry.space_group_name_H-M   'P 1'
#
loop_
_entity.id
_entity.type
_entity.pdbx_description
1 polymer ?
#
loop_
_entity_poly.entity_id
_entity_poly.type
_entity_poly.pdbx_seq_one_letter_code
_entity_poly.pdbx_strand_id
1 'polypeptide(L)'
;YVDDCITILPKSEVKPFHNFLNSLHENIKFTFECEKEKKISFLDVEIVRGDTLITSVYRKPQFSGRHLNFNSHQPINHKRAVINSFADRAYKLCSNENVLENELEFIHKNLAHNDYPKLFVERAIEKVKEKYTSNNSDSSGTEIDSSYMKDIYLPYFESLDIEQVENYKVQFTLI
;
A
#
# COMPACT_ATOMS: atom_id res chain seq x y z
N TYR A 1 15.00 12.64 0.74
CA TYR A 1 14.87 12.21 2.14
C TYR A 1 13.69 11.25 2.18
N VAL A 2 13.84 10.08 2.79
CA VAL A 2 12.82 9.03 2.84
C VAL A 2 12.51 8.80 4.32
N ASP A 3 11.27 9.02 4.73
CA ASP A 3 10.88 8.99 6.15
C ASP A 3 10.46 7.59 6.62
N ASP A 4 9.94 6.76 5.71
CA ASP A 4 9.50 5.38 5.94
C ASP A 4 10.17 4.44 4.95
N CYS A 5 10.77 3.35 5.44
CA CYS A 5 11.26 2.27 4.60
C CYS A 5 10.81 0.90 5.11
N ILE A 6 10.73 -0.07 4.21
CA ILE A 6 10.44 -1.46 4.53
C ILE A 6 11.62 -2.32 4.10
N THR A 7 12.07 -3.19 4.99
CA THR A 7 13.23 -4.06 4.77
C THR A 7 12.87 -5.48 5.17
N ILE A 8 13.42 -6.45 4.44
CA ILE A 8 13.28 -7.88 4.74
C ILE A 8 14.56 -8.31 5.44
N LEU A 9 14.45 -8.77 6.69
CA LEU A 9 15.59 -9.10 7.55
C LEU A 9 15.26 -10.35 8.37
N PRO A 10 16.24 -11.22 8.67
CA PRO A 10 16.05 -12.26 9.69
C PRO A 10 15.67 -11.65 11.05
N LYS A 11 14.85 -12.36 11.83
CA LYS A 11 14.43 -11.87 13.17
C LYS A 11 15.60 -11.57 14.11
N SER A 12 16.70 -12.31 13.99
CA SER A 12 17.93 -12.10 14.76
C SER A 12 18.61 -10.77 14.42
N GLU A 13 18.54 -10.35 13.16
CA GLU A 13 19.26 -9.18 12.63
C GLU A 13 18.51 -7.86 12.81
N VAL A 14 17.23 -7.89 13.19
CA VAL A 14 16.41 -6.67 13.34
C VAL A 14 17.02 -5.68 14.34
N LYS A 15 17.42 -6.14 15.52
CA LYS A 15 18.01 -5.28 16.56
C LYS A 15 19.44 -4.82 16.19
N PRO A 16 20.35 -5.70 15.73
CA PRO A 16 21.65 -5.28 15.21
C PRO A 16 21.54 -4.21 14.13
N PHE A 17 20.68 -4.41 13.13
CA PHE A 17 20.49 -3.47 12.04
C PHE A 17 19.89 -2.13 12.51
N HIS A 18 18.91 -2.17 13.42
CA HIS A 18 18.35 -0.97 14.03
C HIS A 18 19.40 -0.14 14.80
N ASN A 19 20.25 -0.81 15.58
CA ASN A 19 21.33 -0.15 16.33
C ASN A 19 22.35 0.48 15.38
N PHE A 20 22.67 -0.21 14.28
CA PHE A 20 23.51 0.31 13.23
C PHE A 20 22.91 1.56 12.57
N LEU A 21 21.63 1.53 12.18
CA LEU A 21 20.95 2.71 11.62
C LEU A 21 21.02 3.91 12.59
N ASN A 22 20.82 3.67 13.88
CA ASN A 22 20.86 4.70 14.92
C ASN A 22 22.26 5.17 15.31
N SER A 23 23.32 4.51 14.86
CA SER A 23 24.72 4.93 15.05
C SER A 23 25.25 5.80 13.91
N LEU A 24 24.59 5.79 12.74
CA LEU A 24 25.01 6.57 11.57
C LEU A 24 24.98 8.09 11.80
N HIS A 25 24.11 8.58 12.68
CA HIS A 25 23.99 10.00 12.96
C HIS A 25 23.40 10.28 14.34
N GLU A 26 23.98 11.24 15.08
CA GLU A 26 23.57 11.54 16.46
C GLU A 26 22.14 12.10 16.55
N ASN A 27 21.77 12.97 15.60
CA ASN A 27 20.48 13.68 15.59
C ASN A 27 19.36 12.98 14.82
N ILE A 28 19.62 11.83 14.19
CA ILE A 28 18.62 11.10 13.40
C ILE A 28 18.35 9.80 14.13
N LYS A 29 17.09 9.56 14.51
CA LYS A 29 16.69 8.33 15.20
C LYS A 29 15.65 7.58 14.42
N PHE A 30 15.95 6.32 14.16
CA PHE A 30 15.03 5.37 13.58
C PHE A 30 14.28 4.67 14.71
N THR A 31 13.03 4.32 14.43
CA THR A 31 12.25 3.30 15.14
C THR A 31 11.85 2.23 14.16
N PHE A 32 11.36 1.09 14.66
CA PHE A 32 10.93 0.02 13.78
C PHE A 32 9.66 -0.66 14.28
N GLU A 33 8.90 -1.17 13.33
CA GLU A 33 7.77 -2.05 13.55
C GLU A 33 8.03 -3.39 12.88
N CYS A 34 7.77 -4.46 13.62
CA CYS A 34 7.92 -5.82 13.12
C CYS A 34 6.57 -6.37 12.65
N GLU A 35 6.62 -7.22 11.62
CA GLU A 35 5.47 -8.02 11.17
C GLU A 35 4.81 -8.78 12.33
N LYS A 36 3.49 -8.63 12.48
CA LYS A 36 2.65 -9.31 13.47
C LYS A 36 1.61 -10.15 12.75
N GLU A 37 1.42 -11.41 13.16
CA GLU A 37 0.43 -12.32 12.55
C GLU A 37 0.54 -12.44 11.02
N LYS A 38 1.78 -12.42 10.52
CA LYS A 38 2.10 -12.40 9.09
C LYS A 38 1.66 -11.13 8.33
N LYS A 39 1.39 -10.03 9.04
CA LYS A 39 0.92 -8.76 8.49
C LYS A 39 1.84 -7.61 8.88
N ILE A 40 2.02 -6.68 7.95
CA ILE A 40 2.66 -5.40 8.20
C ILE A 40 2.00 -4.34 7.31
N SER A 41 1.71 -3.18 7.88
CA SER A 41 1.30 -2.02 7.09
C SER A 41 2.53 -1.28 6.60
N PHE A 42 2.49 -0.75 5.37
CA PHE A 42 3.48 0.20 4.87
C PHE A 42 2.75 1.26 4.04
N LEU A 43 2.81 2.51 4.50
CA LEU A 43 2.02 3.62 3.95
C LEU A 43 0.52 3.29 3.88
N ASP A 44 -0.04 3.33 2.67
CA ASP A 44 -1.45 3.04 2.36
C ASP A 44 -1.73 1.56 2.04
N VAL A 45 -0.76 0.67 2.25
CA VAL A 45 -0.82 -0.74 1.86
C VAL A 45 -0.67 -1.65 3.08
N GLU A 46 -1.57 -2.62 3.23
CA GLU A 46 -1.39 -3.72 4.16
C GLU A 46 -0.83 -4.90 3.38
N ILE A 47 0.27 -5.45 3.88
CA ILE A 47 1.01 -6.53 3.24
C ILE A 47 0.87 -7.77 4.13
N VAL A 48 0.28 -8.81 3.58
CA VAL A 48 0.09 -10.11 4.23
C VAL A 48 1.01 -11.13 3.56
N ARG A 49 1.80 -11.83 4.37
CA ARG A 49 2.71 -12.88 3.91
C ARG A 49 1.98 -14.22 3.83
N GLY A 50 1.76 -14.71 2.62
CA GLY A 50 1.36 -16.08 2.29
C GLY A 50 2.41 -16.78 1.43
N ASP A 51 1.99 -17.74 0.60
CA ASP A 51 2.84 -18.34 -0.45
C ASP A 51 3.28 -17.28 -1.45
N THR A 52 2.41 -16.32 -1.71
CA THR A 52 2.70 -15.05 -2.38
C THR A 52 2.33 -13.89 -1.47
N LEU A 53 2.86 -12.70 -1.77
CA LEU A 53 2.49 -11.48 -1.05
C LEU A 53 1.08 -11.05 -1.45
N ILE A 54 0.20 -10.94 -0.45
CA ILE A 54 -1.13 -10.40 -0.63
C ILE A 54 -1.10 -8.94 -0.17
N THR A 55 -1.52 -8.02 -1.03
CA THR A 55 -1.60 -6.60 -0.72
C THR A 55 -3.05 -6.14 -0.73
N SER A 56 -3.40 -5.29 0.22
CA SER A 56 -4.71 -4.67 0.36
C SER A 56 -4.57 -3.19 0.77
N VAL A 57 -5.66 -2.44 0.75
CA VAL A 57 -5.65 -1.04 1.17
C VAL A 57 -5.62 -0.97 2.70
N TYR A 58 -4.52 -0.44 3.25
CA TYR A 58 -4.44 -0.19 4.69
C TYR A 58 -5.24 1.05 5.08
N ARG A 59 -5.95 0.94 6.20
CA ARG A 59 -6.69 2.05 6.82
C ARG A 59 -6.24 2.17 8.26
N LYS A 60 -5.76 3.35 8.65
CA LYS A 60 -5.39 3.63 10.03
C LYS A 60 -6.60 3.43 10.95
N PRO A 61 -6.42 2.98 12.21
CA PRO A 61 -7.53 2.79 13.15
C PRO A 61 -8.40 4.03 13.38
N GLN A 62 -7.84 5.23 13.18
CA GLN A 62 -8.53 6.51 13.32
C GLN A 62 -9.35 6.90 12.08
N PHE A 63 -9.40 6.05 11.05
CA PHE A 63 -10.16 6.30 9.84
C PHE A 63 -11.67 6.33 10.16
N SER A 64 -12.26 7.51 10.08
CA SER A 64 -13.68 7.73 10.37
C SER A 64 -14.63 7.39 9.22
N GLY A 65 -14.10 7.20 8.01
CA GLY A 65 -14.92 6.97 6.81
C GLY A 65 -15.75 8.16 6.36
N ARG A 66 -15.47 9.36 6.89
CA ARG A 66 -16.18 10.59 6.53
C ARG A 66 -15.53 11.22 5.30
N HIS A 67 -16.33 11.39 4.25
CA HIS A 67 -15.92 12.00 2.98
C HIS A 67 -16.85 13.15 2.61
N LEU A 68 -16.67 13.68 1.40
CA LEU A 68 -17.57 14.67 0.82
C LEU A 68 -18.99 14.08 0.76
N ASN A 69 -19.92 14.59 1.55
CA ASN A 69 -21.30 14.11 1.50
C ASN A 69 -21.95 14.40 0.12
N PHE A 70 -22.72 13.46 -0.42
CA PHE A 70 -23.32 13.59 -1.74
C PHE A 70 -24.34 14.73 -1.85
N ASN A 71 -25.01 15.10 -0.76
CA ASN A 71 -26.01 16.18 -0.73
C ASN A 71 -25.38 17.57 -0.55
N SER A 72 -24.06 17.65 -0.36
CA SER A 72 -23.35 18.94 -0.28
C SER A 72 -23.43 19.74 -1.59
N HIS A 73 -23.29 21.06 -1.51
CA HIS A 73 -23.26 21.98 -2.65
C HIS A 73 -21.92 21.96 -3.42
N GLN A 74 -21.32 20.78 -3.57
CA GLN A 74 -20.10 20.60 -4.36
C GLN A 74 -20.45 20.07 -5.76
N PRO A 75 -19.75 20.50 -6.83
CA PRO A 75 -19.97 19.98 -8.17
C PRO A 75 -19.86 18.46 -8.24
N ILE A 76 -20.66 17.87 -9.13
CA ILE A 76 -20.75 16.42 -9.30
C ILE A 76 -19.40 15.77 -9.65
N ASN A 77 -18.50 16.53 -10.27
CA ASN A 77 -17.17 16.06 -10.63
C ASN A 77 -16.29 15.76 -9.40
N HIS A 78 -16.38 16.57 -8.34
CA HIS A 78 -15.65 16.28 -7.10
C HIS A 78 -16.23 15.05 -6.39
N LYS A 79 -17.56 14.91 -6.38
CA LYS A 79 -18.22 13.72 -5.82
C LYS A 79 -17.76 12.46 -6.55
N ARG A 80 -17.66 12.53 -7.88
CA ARG A 80 -17.11 11.45 -8.70
C ARG A 80 -15.63 11.19 -8.44
N ALA A 81 -14.83 12.25 -8.26
CA ALA A 81 -13.40 12.13 -7.96
C ALA A 81 -13.14 11.36 -6.65
N VAL A 82 -14.01 11.51 -5.64
CA VAL A 82 -13.94 10.68 -4.42
C VAL A 82 -14.08 9.20 -4.75
N ILE A 83 -15.09 8.82 -5.55
CA ILE A 83 -15.31 7.42 -5.95
C ILE A 83 -14.12 6.91 -6.75
N ASN A 84 -13.65 7.69 -7.72
CA ASN A 84 -12.51 7.33 -8.55
C ASN A 84 -11.26 7.11 -7.70
N SER A 85 -11.00 7.97 -6.70
CA SER A 85 -9.84 7.84 -5.82
C SER A 85 -9.86 6.54 -5.02
N PHE A 86 -11.04 6.10 -4.57
CA PHE A 86 -11.21 4.81 -3.91
C PHE A 86 -11.02 3.63 -4.86
N ALA A 87 -11.69 3.66 -6.01
CA ALA A 87 -11.63 2.59 -6.99
C ALA A 87 -10.21 2.45 -7.57
N ASP A 88 -9.56 3.56 -7.95
CA ASP A 88 -8.18 3.56 -8.46
C ASP A 88 -7.22 2.95 -7.41
N ARG A 89 -7.41 3.24 -6.11
CA ARG A 89 -6.63 2.62 -5.02
C ARG A 89 -6.88 1.12 -4.92
N ALA A 90 -8.14 0.70 -4.96
CA ALA A 90 -8.51 -0.71 -4.89
C ALA A 90 -7.87 -1.51 -6.03
N TYR A 91 -8.05 -1.07 -7.28
CA TYR A 91 -7.48 -1.75 -8.45
C TYR A 91 -5.96 -1.71 -8.52
N LYS A 92 -5.33 -0.68 -7.95
CA LYS A 92 -3.85 -0.55 -7.95
C LYS A 92 -3.18 -1.36 -6.83
N LEU A 93 -3.82 -1.48 -5.66
CA LEU A 93 -3.18 -2.01 -4.46
C LEU A 93 -3.63 -3.44 -4.12
N CYS A 94 -4.83 -3.87 -4.51
CA CYS A 94 -5.31 -5.22 -4.24
C CYS A 94 -4.66 -6.23 -5.19
N SER A 95 -3.93 -7.22 -4.65
CA SER A 95 -3.20 -8.18 -5.49
C SER A 95 -4.01 -9.41 -5.93
N ASN A 96 -5.16 -9.67 -5.31
CA ASN A 96 -6.03 -10.79 -5.66
C ASN A 96 -7.50 -10.36 -5.75
N GLU A 97 -8.29 -11.18 -6.44
CA GLU A 97 -9.71 -10.89 -6.71
C GLU A 97 -10.54 -10.84 -5.43
N ASN A 98 -10.35 -11.79 -4.50
CA ASN A 98 -11.08 -11.82 -3.24
C ASN A 98 -10.86 -10.55 -2.38
N VAL A 99 -9.64 -10.04 -2.32
CA VAL A 99 -9.29 -8.81 -1.59
C VAL A 99 -9.86 -7.60 -2.30
N LEU A 100 -9.82 -7.59 -3.64
CA LEU A 100 -10.44 -6.54 -4.44
C LEU A 100 -11.95 -6.50 -4.22
N GLU A 101 -12.65 -7.63 -4.23
CA GLU A 101 -14.08 -7.70 -3.97
C GLU A 101 -14.44 -7.17 -2.58
N ASN A 102 -13.71 -7.58 -1.54
CA ASN A 102 -13.88 -7.07 -0.18
C ASN A 102 -13.67 -5.56 -0.11
N GLU A 103 -12.68 -5.04 -0.84
CA GLU A 103 -12.37 -3.61 -0.91
C GLU A 103 -13.48 -2.83 -1.64
N LEU A 104 -14.01 -3.36 -2.75
CA LEU A 104 -15.14 -2.77 -3.46
C LEU A 104 -16.41 -2.77 -2.61
N GLU A 105 -16.68 -3.86 -1.88
CA GLU A 105 -17.80 -3.94 -0.95
C GLU A 105 -17.66 -2.88 0.16
N PHE A 106 -16.45 -2.71 0.69
CA PHE A 106 -16.15 -1.64 1.62
C PHE A 106 -16.46 -0.27 1.02
N ILE A 107 -16.02 0.00 -0.22
CA ILE A 107 -16.25 1.29 -0.90
C ILE A 107 -17.75 1.57 -1.04
N HIS A 108 -18.53 0.56 -1.44
CA HIS A 108 -19.98 0.69 -1.52
C HIS A 108 -20.60 1.04 -0.17
N LYS A 109 -20.25 0.30 0.89
CA LYS A 109 -20.74 0.56 2.25
C LYS A 109 -20.33 1.95 2.71
N ASN A 110 -19.07 2.32 2.56
CA ASN A 110 -18.54 3.60 3.03
C ASN A 110 -19.19 4.80 2.32
N LEU A 111 -19.35 4.74 1.00
CA LEU A 111 -19.98 5.82 0.24
C LEU A 111 -21.49 5.90 0.48
N ALA A 112 -22.16 4.77 0.75
CA ALA A 112 -23.56 4.77 1.18
C ALA A 112 -23.76 5.53 2.50
N HIS A 113 -22.83 5.40 3.46
CA HIS A 113 -22.85 6.22 4.69
C HIS A 113 -22.61 7.73 4.44
N ASN A 114 -22.14 8.09 3.25
CA ASN A 114 -21.95 9.48 2.81
C ASN A 114 -23.04 9.94 1.80
N ASP A 115 -24.19 9.26 1.79
CA ASP A 115 -25.38 9.53 0.96
C ASP A 115 -25.18 9.38 -0.56
N TYR A 116 -24.16 8.65 -1.00
CA TYR A 116 -23.95 8.43 -2.43
C TYR A 116 -25.00 7.48 -3.03
N PRO A 117 -25.65 7.84 -4.15
CA PRO A 117 -26.56 6.93 -4.85
C PRO A 117 -25.82 5.72 -5.40
N LYS A 118 -26.35 4.52 -5.17
CA LYS A 118 -25.74 3.24 -5.59
C LYS A 118 -25.37 3.21 -7.08
N LEU A 119 -26.30 3.54 -7.97
CA LEU A 119 -26.07 3.57 -9.42
C LEU A 119 -24.99 4.57 -9.84
N PHE A 120 -24.83 5.66 -9.09
CA PHE A 120 -23.80 6.65 -9.37
C PHE A 120 -22.41 6.12 -9.02
N VAL A 121 -22.31 5.37 -7.92
CA VAL A 121 -21.07 4.69 -7.49
C VAL A 121 -20.70 3.58 -8.47
N GLU A 122 -21.63 2.69 -8.78
CA GLU A 122 -21.39 1.56 -9.70
C GLU A 122 -20.90 2.01 -11.07
N ARG A 123 -21.54 3.02 -11.67
CA ARG A 123 -21.11 3.57 -12.97
C ARG A 123 -19.73 4.20 -12.92
N ALA A 124 -19.33 4.79 -11.81
CA ALA A 124 -18.00 5.37 -11.66
C ALA A 124 -16.93 4.28 -11.48
N ILE A 125 -17.24 3.25 -10.68
CA ILE A 125 -16.35 2.08 -10.50
C ILE A 125 -16.16 1.33 -11.82
N GLU A 126 -17.22 1.10 -12.60
CA GLU A 126 -17.11 0.39 -13.88
C GLU A 126 -16.17 1.12 -14.86
N LYS A 127 -16.23 2.45 -14.93
CA LYS A 127 -15.30 3.25 -15.74
C LYS A 127 -13.85 3.10 -15.30
N VAL A 128 -13.60 2.98 -14.00
CA VAL A 128 -12.25 2.74 -13.49
C VAL A 128 -11.82 1.31 -13.82
N LYS A 129 -12.71 0.33 -13.66
CA LYS A 129 -12.44 -1.06 -14.04
C LYS A 129 -12.05 -1.18 -15.51
N GLU A 130 -12.80 -0.56 -16.42
CA GLU A 130 -12.51 -0.51 -17.86
C GLU A 130 -11.09 0.01 -18.14
N LYS A 131 -10.68 1.09 -17.46
CA LYS A 131 -9.32 1.64 -17.57
C LYS A 131 -8.23 0.62 -17.17
N TYR A 132 -8.46 -0.24 -16.19
CA TYR A 132 -7.49 -1.25 -15.77
C TYR A 132 -7.57 -2.56 -16.58
N THR A 133 -8.72 -2.89 -17.16
CA THR A 133 -8.86 -4.07 -18.04
C THR A 133 -8.32 -3.79 -19.45
N SER A 134 -8.52 -2.59 -20.02
CA SER A 134 -8.01 -2.23 -21.35
C SER A 134 -6.49 -2.12 -21.43
N ASN A 135 -5.80 -1.86 -20.31
CA ASN A 135 -4.33 -1.82 -20.29
C ASN A 135 -3.69 -3.22 -20.33
N ASN A 136 -4.46 -4.29 -20.13
CA ASN A 136 -3.95 -5.68 -20.14
C ASN A 136 -3.91 -6.32 -21.54
N SER A 137 -4.53 -5.71 -22.57
CA SER A 137 -4.52 -6.24 -23.94
C SER A 137 -3.31 -5.83 -24.80
N ASP A 138 -2.48 -4.89 -24.35
CA ASP A 138 -1.26 -4.43 -25.06
C ASP A 138 0.05 -4.74 -24.29
N SER A 139 0.03 -5.70 -23.36
CA SER A 139 1.20 -6.11 -22.57
C SER A 139 1.81 -7.44 -23.04
N SER A 140 2.02 -7.61 -24.33
CA SER A 140 3.04 -8.53 -24.84
C SER A 140 4.38 -7.79 -24.88
N GLY A 141 5.19 -8.01 -23.84
CA GLY A 141 6.60 -7.59 -23.81
C GLY A 141 6.82 -6.13 -23.47
N THR A 142 6.59 -5.73 -22.23
CA THR A 142 7.31 -4.57 -21.68
C THR A 142 8.61 -5.11 -21.13
N GLU A 143 9.68 -5.03 -21.92
CA GLU A 143 11.03 -4.99 -21.36
C GLU A 143 11.00 -3.96 -20.23
N ILE A 144 11.29 -4.39 -19.01
CA ILE A 144 11.41 -3.50 -17.88
C ILE A 144 12.54 -2.54 -18.25
N ASP A 145 12.19 -1.30 -18.58
CA ASP A 145 13.14 -0.23 -18.79
C ASP A 145 13.87 0.00 -17.46
N SER A 146 15.03 -0.65 -17.35
CA SER A 146 15.96 -0.62 -16.21
C SER A 146 16.40 0.80 -15.81
N SER A 147 16.05 1.81 -16.61
CA SER A 147 16.21 3.25 -16.32
C SER A 147 15.48 3.73 -15.06
N TYR A 148 14.42 3.05 -14.60
CA TYR A 148 13.64 3.45 -13.41
C TYR A 148 13.99 2.70 -12.11
N MET A 149 14.91 1.75 -12.14
CA MET A 149 15.54 1.27 -10.91
C MET A 149 16.66 2.25 -10.53
N LYS A 150 16.27 3.37 -9.92
CA LYS A 150 17.20 4.11 -9.07
C LYS A 150 17.51 3.22 -7.88
N ASP A 151 18.56 2.41 -8.03
CA ASP A 151 19.10 1.60 -6.95
C ASP A 151 19.36 2.50 -5.74
N ILE A 152 18.57 2.28 -4.69
CA ILE A 152 18.82 2.84 -3.37
C ILE A 152 19.80 1.87 -2.71
N TYR A 153 21.08 2.23 -2.73
CA TYR A 153 22.11 1.44 -2.06
C TYR A 153 21.92 1.53 -0.55
N LEU A 154 21.44 0.45 0.05
CA LEU A 154 21.54 0.26 1.50
C LEU A 154 23.01 -0.02 1.86
N PRO A 155 23.55 0.59 2.92
CA PRO A 155 24.90 0.29 3.38
C PRO A 155 25.01 -1.21 3.70
N TYR A 156 26.08 -1.83 3.17
CA TYR A 156 26.40 -3.23 3.37
C TYR A 156 26.50 -3.55 4.87
N PHE A 157 25.77 -4.57 5.32
CA PHE A 157 25.78 -5.06 6.68
C PHE A 157 26.22 -6.52 6.66
N GLU A 158 27.39 -6.79 7.23
CA GLU A 158 28.20 -8.00 7.03
C GLU A 158 27.50 -9.31 7.49
N SER A 159 26.49 -9.23 8.36
CA SER A 159 25.71 -10.39 8.83
C SER A 159 24.50 -10.76 7.96
N LEU A 160 24.22 -9.98 6.91
CA LEU A 160 23.16 -10.30 5.94
C LEU A 160 23.72 -11.21 4.83
N ASP A 161 23.96 -12.48 5.16
CA ASP A 161 24.15 -13.50 4.14
C ASP A 161 22.83 -13.74 3.40
N ILE A 162 22.89 -13.63 2.06
CA ILE A 162 21.75 -13.73 1.13
C ILE A 162 21.01 -15.08 1.28
N GLU A 163 21.67 -16.10 1.83
CA GLU A 163 21.10 -17.44 2.07
C GLU A 163 20.34 -17.58 3.41
N GLN A 164 20.38 -16.60 4.32
CA GLN A 164 19.71 -16.68 5.62
C GLN A 164 18.48 -15.77 5.78
N VAL A 165 17.98 -15.16 4.69
CA VAL A 165 16.78 -14.33 4.73
C VAL A 165 15.55 -15.21 4.97
N GLU A 166 15.28 -15.55 6.24
CA GLU A 166 13.97 -16.03 6.68
C GLU A 166 12.95 -14.89 6.62
N ASN A 167 12.57 -14.47 5.41
CA ASN A 167 11.38 -13.72 4.99
C ASN A 167 10.61 -12.92 6.06
N TYR A 168 11.26 -12.08 6.87
CA TYR A 168 10.60 -11.31 7.92
C TYR A 168 10.68 -9.83 7.61
N LYS A 169 9.52 -9.16 7.60
CA LYS A 169 9.42 -7.76 7.18
C LYS A 169 9.47 -6.84 8.39
N VAL A 170 10.26 -5.78 8.25
CA VAL A 170 10.43 -4.74 9.24
C VAL A 170 10.25 -3.39 8.55
N GLN A 171 9.39 -2.54 9.10
CA GLN A 171 9.31 -1.15 8.70
C GLN A 171 10.21 -0.35 9.62
N PHE A 172 11.04 0.53 9.07
CA PHE A 172 11.74 1.56 9.82
C PHE A 172 11.09 2.91 9.52
N THR A 173 10.89 3.69 10.57
CA THR A 173 10.33 5.04 10.50
C THR A 173 11.26 5.99 11.21
N LEU A 174 11.52 7.12 10.56
CA LEU A 174 12.30 8.19 11.14
C LEU A 174 11.48 9.02 12.14
N ILE A 175 12.07 9.37 13.27
CA ILE A 175 11.51 10.29 14.28
C ILE A 175 12.32 11.58 14.32
#